data_AF-A0AAW7RZQ3-F1
#
_entry.id   AF-A0AAW7RZQ3-F1
#
_cell.length_a   1.000
_cell.length_b   1.000
_cell.length_c   1.000
_cell.angle_alpha   90.00
_cell.angle_beta   90.00
_cell.angle_gamma   90.00
#
_symmetry.space_group_name_H-M   'P 1'
#
loop_
_entity.id
_entity.type
_entity.pdbx_description
1 polymer ?
#
loop_
_entity_poly.entity_id
_entity_poly.type
_entity_poly.pdbx_seq_one_letter_code
_entity_poly.pdbx_strand_id
1 'polypeptide(L)'
;MATQESTLHLKKNNEASTSNATVTVASKAPFDIILKLYDLNEMSEPVMGGGYRTFKQYQERLTVKPIVIQGNSWAQNQGPHQQIVGGFAITHDVPKAFWDEWYEQNKNSDYIKNEMIFAHTEARSVTSKATDMAEVKSNIERLDPKNLPRGVQESERMNRPS
;
A
#
# COMPACT_ATOMS: atom_id res chain seq x y z
N MET A 1 -6.09 2.41 32.17
CA MET A 1 -4.94 3.31 32.38
C MET A 1 -3.83 2.85 31.47
N ALA A 2 -3.48 3.64 30.44
CA ALA A 2 -2.30 3.37 29.63
C ALA A 2 -1.05 3.60 30.49
N THR A 3 -0.18 2.60 30.56
CA THR A 3 1.06 2.64 31.35
C THR A 3 2.04 3.64 30.74
N GLN A 4 2.92 4.24 31.55
CA GLN A 4 3.95 5.16 31.03
C GLN A 4 4.83 4.50 29.96
N GLU A 5 5.03 3.18 30.03
CA GLU A 5 5.77 2.40 29.03
C GLU A 5 5.08 2.39 27.65
N SER A 6 3.75 2.28 27.60
CA SER A 6 3.01 2.33 26.32
C SER A 6 3.00 3.74 25.72
N THR A 7 3.07 4.76 26.57
CA THR A 7 3.18 6.16 26.12
C THR A 7 4.60 6.48 25.63
N LEU A 8 5.62 5.90 26.25
CA LEU A 8 7.03 6.03 25.82
C LEU A 8 7.30 5.33 24.49
N HIS A 9 6.70 4.15 24.26
CA HIS A 9 6.76 3.49 22.95
C HIS A 9 6.09 4.32 21.84
N LEU A 10 4.99 5.01 22.15
CA LEU A 10 4.33 5.92 21.20
C LEU A 10 5.17 7.17 20.90
N LYS A 11 5.81 7.76 21.92
CA LYS A 11 6.67 8.94 21.75
C LYS A 11 7.94 8.64 20.94
N LYS A 12 8.53 7.45 21.11
CA LYS A 12 9.72 7.05 20.33
C LYS A 12 9.43 6.92 18.83
N ASN A 13 8.19 6.62 18.46
CA ASN A 13 7.76 6.55 17.06
C ASN A 13 7.34 7.92 16.50
N ASN A 14 7.02 8.90 17.37
CA ASN A 14 6.72 10.27 16.97
C ASN A 14 7.98 11.14 16.71
N GLU A 15 9.18 10.62 16.98
CA GLU A 15 10.46 11.17 16.48
C GLU A 15 10.89 10.48 15.17
N ALA A 16 9.94 10.11 14.31
CA ALA A 16 10.24 9.63 12.97
C ALA A 16 10.83 10.78 12.12
N SER A 17 12.16 10.98 12.20
CA SER A 17 13.04 11.36 11.07
C SER A 17 14.48 11.75 11.46
N THR A 18 15.17 11.00 12.33
CA THR A 18 16.64 11.19 12.48
C THR A 18 17.46 10.22 11.62
N SER A 19 16.85 9.24 10.96
CA SER A 19 17.55 8.37 10.02
C SER A 19 17.16 8.67 8.57
N ASN A 20 18.15 9.00 7.73
CA ASN A 20 18.02 9.11 6.27
C ASN A 20 17.83 7.73 5.58
N ALA A 21 17.38 6.72 6.32
CA ALA A 21 17.20 5.39 5.79
C ALA A 21 15.93 5.36 4.94
N THR A 22 16.08 4.95 3.68
CA THR A 22 14.97 4.75 2.75
C THR A 22 14.82 3.27 2.42
N VAL A 23 13.64 2.91 1.93
CA VAL A 23 13.33 1.60 1.36
C VAL A 23 12.77 1.79 -0.05
N THR A 24 12.95 0.76 -0.85
CA THR A 24 12.29 0.64 -2.15
C THR A 24 11.07 -0.25 -1.98
N VAL A 25 9.91 0.23 -2.44
CA VAL A 25 8.61 -0.45 -2.32
C VAL A 25 8.18 -0.96 -3.69
N ALA A 26 7.72 -2.20 -3.75
CA ALA A 26 7.10 -2.80 -4.92
C ALA A 26 5.59 -2.96 -4.69
N SER A 27 4.78 -2.67 -5.72
CA SER A 27 3.32 -2.84 -5.71
C SER A 27 2.81 -3.50 -6.99
N LYS A 28 2.02 -4.57 -6.86
CA LYS A 28 1.33 -5.24 -7.98
C LYS A 28 -0.09 -4.70 -8.22
N ALA A 29 -0.48 -3.65 -7.51
CA ALA A 29 -1.79 -3.03 -7.69
C ALA A 29 -1.87 -2.26 -9.02
N PRO A 30 -3.02 -2.26 -9.72
CA PRO A 30 -3.21 -1.51 -10.95
C PRO A 30 -3.37 -0.01 -10.73
N PHE A 31 -3.68 0.44 -9.51
CA PHE A 31 -3.84 1.84 -9.16
C PHE A 31 -2.78 2.27 -8.16
N ASP A 32 -2.52 3.58 -8.11
CA ASP A 32 -1.68 4.18 -7.10
C ASP A 32 -2.35 4.09 -5.72
N ILE A 33 -1.55 3.81 -4.70
CA ILE A 33 -2.02 3.63 -3.32
C ILE A 33 -1.45 4.73 -2.45
N ILE A 34 -2.33 5.43 -1.74
CA ILE A 34 -1.94 6.46 -0.78
C ILE A 34 -1.80 5.80 0.59
N LEU A 35 -0.58 5.75 1.10
CA LEU A 35 -0.27 5.27 2.43
C LEU A 35 -0.46 6.39 3.45
N LYS A 36 -1.17 6.08 4.52
CA LYS A 36 -1.48 6.97 5.63
C LYS A 36 -1.21 6.26 6.95
N LEU A 37 -0.76 7.01 7.94
CA LEU A 37 -0.59 6.51 9.31
C LEU A 37 -1.78 6.92 10.16
N TYR A 38 -2.16 6.03 11.07
CA TYR A 38 -3.25 6.27 12.01
C TYR A 38 -2.77 6.21 13.46
N ASP A 39 -3.30 7.11 14.28
CA ASP A 39 -3.15 7.12 15.72
C ASP A 39 -4.42 6.65 16.41
N LEU A 40 -4.26 5.93 17.51
CA LEU A 40 -5.37 5.50 18.36
C LEU A 40 -5.74 6.64 19.32
N ASN A 41 -6.81 7.37 19.01
CA ASN A 41 -7.30 8.47 19.83
C ASN A 41 -8.51 8.03 20.66
N GLU A 42 -8.53 8.44 21.93
CA GLU A 42 -9.70 8.26 22.80
C GLU A 42 -10.65 9.43 22.58
N MET A 43 -11.81 9.15 21.99
CA MET A 43 -12.86 10.12 21.75
C MET A 43 -14.01 9.91 22.73
N SER A 44 -14.62 11.03 23.12
CA SER A 44 -15.73 11.06 24.07
C SER A 44 -16.97 11.55 23.33
N GLU A 45 -18.03 10.73 23.31
CA GLU A 45 -19.32 11.16 22.78
C GLU A 45 -20.39 11.15 23.88
N PRO A 46 -21.32 12.13 23.87
CA PRO A 46 -22.41 12.17 24.83
C PRO A 46 -23.40 11.04 24.54
N VAL A 47 -23.80 10.31 25.58
CA VAL A 47 -24.84 9.28 25.50
C VAL A 47 -26.17 9.82 26.03
N MET A 48 -27.28 9.35 25.44
CA MET A 48 -28.62 9.68 25.92
C MET A 48 -28.78 9.19 27.36
N GLY A 49 -28.88 10.11 28.32
CA GLY A 49 -28.83 9.82 29.76
C GLY A 49 -27.90 10.73 30.58
N GLY A 50 -27.18 11.66 29.92
CA GLY A 50 -26.40 12.70 30.62
C GLY A 50 -24.97 12.32 30.98
N GLY A 51 -24.40 11.30 30.33
CA GLY A 51 -23.01 10.88 30.50
C GLY A 51 -22.21 10.92 29.20
N TYR A 52 -20.92 10.60 29.30
CA TYR A 52 -20.02 10.44 28.16
C TYR A 52 -19.54 9.00 28.06
N ARG A 53 -19.52 8.43 26.85
CA ARG A 53 -18.80 7.17 26.59
C ARG A 53 -17.49 7.47 25.90
N THR A 54 -16.40 6.91 26.43
CA THR A 54 -15.10 6.93 25.76
C THR A 54 -14.98 5.72 24.86
N PHE A 55 -14.60 5.95 23.61
CA PHE A 55 -14.28 4.89 22.66
C PHE A 55 -12.97 5.20 21.96
N LYS A 56 -12.28 4.15 21.53
CA LYS A 56 -11.02 4.25 20.83
C LYS A 56 -11.30 4.30 19.33
N GLN A 57 -10.81 5.34 18.67
CA GLN A 57 -10.93 5.50 17.23
C GLN A 57 -9.55 5.68 16.63
N TYR A 58 -9.29 4.96 15.54
CA TYR A 58 -8.13 5.23 14.70
C TYR A 58 -8.39 6.50 13.89
N GLN A 59 -7.56 7.51 14.06
CA GLN A 59 -7.63 8.77 13.33
C GLN A 59 -6.36 8.99 12.53
N GLU A 60 -6.49 9.57 11.33
CA GLU A 60 -5.34 9.88 10.48
C GLU A 60 -4.38 10.87 11.17
N ARG A 61 -3.09 10.54 11.15
CA ARG A 61 -2.01 11.40 11.65
C ARG A 61 -1.70 12.49 10.62
N LEU A 62 -2.35 13.64 10.75
CA LEU A 62 -2.20 14.77 9.82
C LEU A 62 -0.81 15.43 9.84
N THR A 63 -0.02 15.19 10.90
CA THR A 63 1.37 15.70 11.01
C THR A 63 2.30 15.06 9.99
N VAL A 64 2.01 13.84 9.54
CA VAL A 64 2.85 13.09 8.60
C VAL A 64 2.23 13.13 7.22
N LYS A 65 3.01 13.57 6.22
CA LYS A 65 2.54 13.63 4.83
C LYS A 65 2.26 12.21 4.31
N PRO A 66 1.10 11.96 3.68
CA PRO A 66 0.83 10.70 3.01
C PRO A 66 1.82 10.42 1.88
N ILE A 67 2.18 9.15 1.69
CA ILE A 67 3.10 8.70 0.64
C ILE A 67 2.33 7.95 -0.42
N VAL A 68 2.58 8.25 -1.69
CA VAL A 68 1.98 7.55 -2.82
C VAL A 68 2.93 6.44 -3.27
N ILE A 69 2.43 5.20 -3.28
CA ILE A 69 3.07 4.08 -3.96
C ILE A 69 2.43 3.93 -5.33
N GLN A 70 3.26 3.80 -6.36
CA GLN A 70 2.80 3.71 -7.73
C GLN A 70 2.18 2.34 -8.02
N GLY A 71 1.08 2.32 -8.77
CA GLY A 71 0.49 1.12 -9.35
C GLY A 71 1.20 0.73 -10.66
N ASN A 72 0.88 -0.43 -11.23
CA ASN A 72 1.50 -0.94 -12.47
C ASN A 72 0.72 -0.63 -13.76
N SER A 73 -0.47 -0.01 -13.67
CA SER A 73 -1.29 0.29 -14.83
C SER A 73 -0.94 1.65 -15.44
N TRP A 74 -1.04 1.74 -16.76
CA TRP A 74 -0.80 2.96 -17.53
C TRP A 74 -1.71 3.00 -18.76
N ALA A 75 -1.97 4.21 -19.28
CA ALA A 75 -2.92 4.43 -20.36
C ALA A 75 -2.48 3.76 -21.66
N GLN A 76 -3.37 3.02 -22.32
CA GLN A 76 -3.07 2.35 -23.59
C GLN A 76 -2.51 3.37 -24.60
N ASN A 77 -1.32 3.09 -25.14
CA ASN A 77 -0.50 3.94 -26.03
C ASN A 77 0.46 4.95 -25.35
N GLN A 78 0.64 4.92 -24.04
CA GLN A 78 1.71 5.68 -23.35
C GLN A 78 2.89 4.78 -22.95
N GLY A 79 4.03 5.35 -22.56
CA GLY A 79 5.05 4.58 -21.85
C GLY A 79 4.66 4.41 -20.37
N PRO A 80 5.14 3.37 -19.66
CA PRO A 80 5.03 3.36 -18.21
C PRO A 80 5.81 4.56 -17.65
N HIS A 81 5.20 5.28 -16.71
CA HIS A 81 5.81 6.42 -16.00
C HIS A 81 6.69 5.98 -14.82
N GLN A 82 6.73 4.69 -14.55
CA GLN A 82 7.35 4.03 -13.41
C GLN A 82 8.11 2.80 -13.88
N GLN A 83 9.12 2.41 -13.11
CA GLN A 83 9.81 1.15 -13.36
C GLN A 83 8.88 -0.01 -12.99
N ILE A 84 8.60 -0.89 -13.96
CA ILE A 84 7.80 -2.10 -13.74
C ILE A 84 8.69 -3.33 -13.90
N VAL A 85 8.73 -4.19 -12.88
CA VAL A 85 9.51 -5.44 -12.86
C VAL A 85 8.59 -6.57 -12.42
N GLY A 86 8.46 -7.65 -13.21
CA GLY A 86 7.60 -8.79 -12.87
C GLY A 86 6.13 -8.42 -12.60
N GLY A 87 5.64 -7.35 -13.21
CA GLY A 87 4.31 -6.81 -12.95
C GLY A 87 4.19 -5.97 -11.68
N PHE A 88 5.28 -5.70 -10.96
CA PHE A 88 5.29 -4.78 -9.83
C PHE A 88 5.82 -3.41 -10.26
N ALA A 89 5.09 -2.35 -9.90
CA ALA A 89 5.60 -0.99 -9.97
C ALA A 89 6.52 -0.70 -8.78
N ILE A 90 7.67 -0.09 -9.07
CA ILE A 90 8.72 0.17 -8.09
C ILE A 90 8.72 1.66 -7.72
N THR A 91 8.54 1.94 -6.44
CA THR A 91 8.62 3.28 -5.86
C THR A 91 9.87 3.36 -4.99
N HIS A 92 10.78 4.28 -5.32
CA HIS A 92 12.05 4.49 -4.61
C HIS A 92 11.89 5.54 -3.50
N ASP A 93 12.88 5.62 -2.62
CA ASP A 93 13.05 6.69 -1.62
C ASP A 93 11.91 6.83 -0.59
N VAL A 94 11.24 5.74 -0.24
CA VAL A 94 10.23 5.76 0.83
C VAL A 94 10.94 5.77 2.19
N PRO A 95 10.67 6.71 3.10
CA PRO A 95 11.29 6.75 4.42
C PRO A 95 11.04 5.45 5.19
N LYS A 96 12.11 4.82 5.66
CA LYS A 96 12.04 3.51 6.33
C LYS A 96 11.16 3.55 7.58
N ALA A 97 11.27 4.61 8.39
CA ALA A 97 10.47 4.75 9.60
C ALA A 97 8.96 4.79 9.29
N PHE A 98 8.57 5.51 8.24
CA PHE A 98 7.18 5.55 7.77
C PHE A 98 6.71 4.17 7.31
N TRP A 99 7.53 3.49 6.49
CA TRP A 99 7.19 2.18 5.96
C TRP A 99 7.02 1.14 7.06
N ASP A 100 7.95 1.07 8.01
CA ASP A 100 7.91 0.07 9.08
C ASP A 100 6.66 0.26 9.96
N GLU A 101 6.30 1.50 10.29
CA GLU A 101 5.08 1.79 11.05
C GLU A 101 3.82 1.45 10.25
N TRP A 102 3.76 1.86 8.98
CA TRP A 102 2.63 1.54 8.11
C TRP A 102 2.47 0.03 7.92
N TYR A 103 3.57 -0.69 7.72
CA TYR A 103 3.58 -2.14 7.57
C TYR A 103 3.03 -2.82 8.82
N GLU A 104 3.44 -2.41 10.02
CA GLU A 104 2.94 -2.97 11.27
C GLU A 104 1.42 -2.74 11.44
N GLN A 105 0.93 -1.55 11.09
CA GLN A 105 -0.51 -1.24 11.10
C GLN A 105 -1.31 -2.11 10.11
N ASN A 106 -0.69 -2.49 8.99
CA ASN A 106 -1.37 -3.15 7.88
C ASN A 106 -0.99 -4.62 7.70
N LYS A 107 -0.12 -5.20 8.54
CA LYS A 107 0.46 -6.55 8.36
C LYS A 107 -0.56 -7.67 8.15
N ASN A 108 -1.77 -7.46 8.66
CA ASN A 108 -2.86 -8.44 8.59
C ASN A 108 -3.75 -8.28 7.34
N SER A 109 -3.52 -7.26 6.52
CA SER A 109 -4.25 -7.02 5.28
C SER A 109 -3.87 -8.03 4.20
N ASP A 110 -4.83 -8.31 3.31
CA ASP A 110 -4.64 -9.31 2.26
C ASP A 110 -3.56 -8.91 1.25
N TYR A 111 -3.37 -7.61 0.98
CA TYR A 111 -2.34 -7.12 0.06
C TYR A 111 -0.91 -7.27 0.62
N ILE A 112 -0.74 -7.30 1.96
CA ILE A 112 0.55 -7.62 2.56
C ILE A 112 0.75 -9.14 2.65
N LYS A 113 -0.28 -9.87 3.11
CA LYS A 113 -0.22 -11.34 3.24
C LYS A 113 0.04 -12.06 1.93
N ASN A 114 -0.58 -11.58 0.84
CA ASN A 114 -0.40 -12.13 -0.50
C ASN A 114 0.84 -11.54 -1.21
N GLU A 115 1.68 -10.80 -0.48
CA GLU A 115 2.90 -10.17 -1.01
C GLU A 115 2.66 -9.29 -2.25
N MET A 116 1.46 -8.72 -2.39
CA MET A 116 1.16 -7.78 -3.47
C MET A 116 1.92 -6.47 -3.30
N ILE A 117 2.24 -6.12 -2.05
CA ILE A 117 2.99 -4.94 -1.66
C ILE A 117 4.09 -5.38 -0.69
N PHE A 118 5.35 -5.08 -1.01
CA PHE A 118 6.49 -5.40 -0.16
C PHE A 118 7.61 -4.36 -0.36
N ALA A 119 8.59 -4.35 0.54
CA ALA A 119 9.74 -3.45 0.44
C ALA A 119 11.04 -4.10 0.91
N HIS A 120 12.15 -3.65 0.32
CA HIS A 120 13.49 -3.94 0.80
C HIS A 120 14.33 -2.66 0.82
N THR A 121 15.38 -2.65 1.65
CA THR A 121 16.34 -1.54 1.72
C THR A 121 17.14 -1.40 0.42
N GLU A 122 17.48 -2.53 -0.22
CA GLU A 122 18.20 -2.55 -1.48
C GLU A 122 17.25 -2.71 -2.67
N ALA A 123 17.31 -1.77 -3.62
CA ALA A 123 16.51 -1.83 -4.85
C ALA A 123 16.73 -3.14 -5.64
N ARG A 124 17.96 -3.68 -5.66
CA ARG A 124 18.27 -4.94 -6.34
C ARG A 124 17.48 -6.11 -5.75
N SER A 125 17.38 -6.17 -4.43
CA SER A 125 16.60 -7.21 -3.73
C SER A 125 15.11 -7.12 -4.08
N VAL A 126 14.57 -5.90 -4.16
CA VAL A 126 13.19 -5.67 -4.63
C VAL A 126 13.00 -6.19 -6.06
N THR A 127 13.89 -5.83 -6.98
CA THR A 127 13.77 -6.26 -8.39
C THR A 127 13.91 -7.77 -8.57
N SER A 128 14.77 -8.42 -7.78
CA SER A 128 14.92 -9.89 -7.81
C SER A 128 13.63 -10.55 -7.36
N LYS A 129 13.11 -10.18 -6.18
CA LYS A 129 11.86 -10.73 -5.66
C LYS A 129 10.68 -10.46 -6.60
N ALA A 130 10.59 -9.26 -7.16
CA ALA A 130 9.55 -8.92 -8.13
C ALA A 130 9.62 -9.80 -9.38
N THR A 131 10.83 -10.12 -9.86
CA THR A 131 11.04 -11.02 -11.00
C THR A 131 10.61 -12.44 -10.65
N ASP A 132 11.00 -12.95 -9.48
CA ASP A 132 10.65 -14.29 -9.00
C ASP A 132 9.13 -14.45 -8.84
N MET A 133 8.42 -13.37 -8.53
CA MET A 133 6.97 -13.32 -8.35
C MET A 133 6.20 -12.90 -9.61
N ALA A 134 6.83 -12.89 -10.79
CA ALA A 134 6.19 -12.44 -12.03
C ALA A 134 4.89 -13.21 -12.32
N GLU A 135 4.90 -14.52 -12.09
CA GLU A 135 3.78 -15.44 -12.37
C GLU A 135 2.62 -15.33 -11.36
N VAL A 136 2.86 -14.74 -10.17
CA VAL A 136 1.83 -14.59 -9.13
C VAL A 136 0.80 -13.54 -9.57
N LYS A 137 -0.42 -13.96 -9.86
CA LYS A 137 -1.48 -13.06 -10.35
C LYS A 137 -2.12 -12.26 -9.21
N SER A 138 -2.41 -10.98 -9.47
CA SER A 138 -3.12 -10.13 -8.50
C SER A 138 -4.64 -10.30 -8.55
N ASN A 139 -5.16 -10.99 -9.58
CA ASN A 139 -6.59 -11.12 -9.91
C ASN A 139 -7.33 -9.79 -10.16
N ILE A 140 -6.60 -8.67 -10.17
CA ILE A 140 -7.07 -7.32 -10.51
C ILE A 140 -6.27 -6.72 -11.67
N GLU A 141 -5.47 -7.55 -12.31
CA GLU A 141 -4.68 -7.22 -13.50
C GLU A 141 -5.54 -7.12 -14.76
N ARG A 142 -4.99 -6.49 -15.79
CA ARG A 142 -5.63 -6.44 -17.11
C ARG A 142 -5.79 -7.85 -17.66
N LEU A 143 -6.97 -8.15 -18.18
CA LEU A 143 -7.23 -9.43 -18.84
C LEU A 143 -6.38 -9.53 -20.11
N ASP A 144 -5.80 -10.72 -20.32
CA ASP A 144 -5.19 -11.08 -21.59
C ASP A 144 -6.30 -11.38 -22.62
N PRO A 145 -6.42 -10.59 -23.71
CA PRO A 145 -7.43 -10.84 -24.74
C PRO A 145 -7.31 -12.23 -25.38
N LYS A 146 -6.09 -12.80 -25.42
CA LYS A 146 -5.86 -14.13 -26.00
C LYS A 146 -6.19 -15.27 -25.04
N ASN A 147 -6.36 -14.99 -23.76
CA ASN A 147 -6.60 -15.98 -22.72
C ASN A 147 -7.67 -15.48 -21.73
N LEU A 148 -8.88 -15.32 -22.25
CA LEU A 148 -10.01 -14.82 -21.49
C LEU A 148 -10.53 -15.87 -20.49
N PRO A 149 -10.85 -15.48 -19.25
CA PRO A 149 -11.51 -16.36 -18.31
C PRO A 149 -12.89 -16.77 -18.82
N ARG A 150 -13.33 -17.97 -18.41
CA ARG A 150 -14.61 -18.56 -18.81
C ARG A 150 -15.77 -17.58 -18.53
N GLY A 151 -16.55 -17.26 -19.56
CA GLY A 151 -17.70 -16.35 -19.47
C GLY A 151 -17.42 -14.91 -19.93
N VAL A 152 -16.17 -14.59 -20.29
CA VAL A 152 -15.80 -13.32 -20.94
C VAL A 152 -15.51 -13.60 -22.42
N GLN A 153 -15.99 -12.74 -23.30
CA GLN A 153 -15.76 -12.83 -24.75
C GLN A 153 -15.34 -11.45 -25.28
N GLU A 154 -14.54 -11.44 -26.35
CA GLU A 154 -14.27 -10.21 -27.08
C GLU A 154 -15.57 -9.68 -27.69
N SER A 155 -15.76 -8.36 -27.68
CA SER A 155 -16.95 -7.77 -28.28
C SER A 155 -16.89 -7.89 -29.82
N GLU A 156 -17.97 -8.35 -30.46
CA GLU A 156 -18.10 -8.46 -31.93
C GLU A 156 -17.81 -7.14 -32.67
N ARG A 157 -17.98 -5.99 -32.00
CA ARG A 157 -17.71 -4.66 -32.58
C ARG A 157 -16.23 -4.41 -32.90
N MET A 158 -15.31 -5.17 -32.32
CA MET A 158 -13.86 -5.00 -32.53
C MET A 158 -13.34 -5.76 -33.75
N ASN A 159 -14.12 -6.70 -34.31
CA ASN A 159 -13.71 -7.58 -35.40
C ASN A 159 -14.34 -7.22 -36.76
N ARG A 160 -14.66 -5.92 -36.99
CA ARG A 160 -15.06 -5.49 -38.34
C ARG A 160 -13.80 -5.34 -39.20
N PRO A 161 -13.63 -6.15 -40.27
CA PRO A 161 -12.61 -5.86 -41.26
C PRO A 161 -12.91 -4.49 -41.87
N SER A 162 -11.89 -3.64 -41.88
CA SER A 162 -11.86 -2.33 -42.56
C SER A 162 -12.10 -2.47 -44.06
#